data_AF-A0A7Y4U606-F1
#
_entry.id   AF-A0A7Y4U606-F1
#
_cell.length_a   1.000
_cell.length_b   1.000
_cell.length_c   1.000
_cell.angle_alpha   90.00
_cell.angle_beta   90.00
_cell.angle_gamma   90.00
#
_symmetry.space_group_name_H-M   'P 1'
#
loop_
_entity.id
_entity.type
_entity.pdbx_description
1 polymer ?
#
loop_
_entity_poly.entity_id
_entity_poly.type
_entity_poly.pdbx_seq_one_letter_code
_entity_poly.pdbx_strand_id
1 'polypeptide(L)'
;MTRYLVGIAVVSGILTLWPLRESGWAQHLSEGTIQQIKRDWRDLPPRERSRALENYQRFQKLKPERQRDYQERYHRWLDLPDNERDRLHQNYRRYRGMTLDEKEEFDRKSRRWRDRRRD
;
A
#
# COMPACT_ATOMS: atom_id res chain seq x y z
N MET A 1 7.72 12.59 6.16
CA MET A 1 7.05 11.27 6.19
C MET A 1 5.54 11.42 6.42
N THR A 2 4.74 11.36 5.36
CA THR A 2 3.27 11.17 5.48
C THR A 2 2.65 10.95 4.11
N ARG A 3 1.64 10.05 4.01
CA ARG A 3 0.41 10.12 3.17
C ARG A 3 0.36 9.61 1.72
N TYR A 4 0.30 8.27 1.56
CA TYR A 4 -0.35 7.55 0.44
C TYR A 4 0.52 6.95 -0.68
N LEU A 5 1.52 6.13 -0.33
CA LEU A 5 1.90 4.99 -1.18
C LEU A 5 2.01 3.64 -0.47
N VAL A 6 1.60 3.58 0.79
CA VAL A 6 1.37 2.31 1.46
C VAL A 6 -0.11 2.27 1.83
N GLY A 7 -0.93 1.96 0.83
CA GLY A 7 -2.38 1.85 0.96
C GLY A 7 -2.82 0.71 1.88
N ILE A 8 -1.93 -0.25 2.17
CA ILE A 8 -2.09 -1.29 3.18
C ILE A 8 -0.66 -1.66 3.63
N ALA A 9 -0.16 -1.11 4.74
CA ALA A 9 0.85 -1.83 5.56
C ALA A 9 0.08 -2.39 6.74
N VAL A 10 -0.82 -3.29 6.40
CA VAL A 10 -1.16 -4.42 7.23
C VAL A 10 -0.14 -5.44 6.75
N VAL A 11 0.75 -6.02 7.57
CA VAL A 11 0.58 -7.38 8.11
C VAL A 11 1.66 -7.65 9.16
N SER A 12 1.56 -7.08 10.34
CA SER A 12 2.32 -7.62 11.48
C SER A 12 1.44 -7.75 12.70
N GLY A 13 0.53 -6.79 12.91
CA GLY A 13 -0.62 -6.99 13.80
C GLY A 13 -1.48 -8.21 13.39
N ILE A 14 -1.46 -8.59 12.10
CA ILE A 14 -2.15 -9.78 11.60
C ILE A 14 -1.36 -11.07 11.83
N LEU A 15 -0.04 -11.03 12.01
CA LEU A 15 0.74 -12.25 12.20
C LEU A 15 0.86 -12.67 13.68
N THR A 16 0.29 -11.91 14.62
CA THR A 16 0.28 -12.26 16.04
C THR A 16 -1.11 -12.22 16.72
N LEU A 17 -2.18 -11.85 16.02
CA LEU A 17 -3.56 -11.98 16.53
C LEU A 17 -4.37 -13.03 15.75
N TRP A 18 -4.37 -14.24 16.32
CA TRP A 18 -5.44 -15.23 16.17
C TRP A 18 -6.76 -14.57 16.63
N PRO A 19 -7.81 -14.37 15.79
CA PRO A 19 -8.37 -15.28 14.78
C PRO A 19 -8.78 -14.59 13.45
N LEU A 20 -7.83 -14.22 12.59
CA LEU A 20 -8.14 -13.66 11.24
C LEU A 20 -7.50 -14.43 10.08
N ARG A 21 -7.02 -15.65 10.33
CA ARG A 21 -6.47 -16.59 9.31
C ARG A 21 -7.49 -16.95 8.21
N GLU A 22 -8.78 -16.68 8.40
CA GLU A 22 -9.82 -16.92 7.40
C GLU A 22 -10.00 -15.79 6.37
N SER A 23 -9.34 -14.64 6.58
CA SER A 23 -9.32 -13.59 5.57
C SER A 23 -8.34 -14.01 4.46
N GLY A 24 -8.87 -14.61 3.39
CA GLY A 24 -8.11 -15.29 2.33
C GLY A 24 -7.09 -14.46 1.53
N TRP A 25 -6.88 -13.19 1.87
CA TRP A 25 -5.92 -12.33 1.20
C TRP A 25 -4.46 -12.68 1.57
N ALA A 26 -4.17 -13.18 2.77
CA ALA A 26 -2.80 -13.59 3.12
C ALA A 26 -2.42 -14.97 2.55
N GLN A 27 -3.37 -15.73 2.00
CA GLN A 27 -3.16 -17.12 1.53
C GLN A 27 -2.16 -17.23 0.37
N HIS A 28 -1.96 -16.13 -0.37
CA HIS A 28 -1.09 -16.10 -1.55
C HIS A 28 0.26 -15.42 -1.28
N LEU A 29 0.50 -14.94 -0.06
CA LEU A 29 1.78 -14.32 0.29
C LEU A 29 2.82 -15.41 0.55
N SER A 30 3.98 -15.31 -0.09
CA SER A 30 5.10 -16.22 0.18
C SER A 30 5.65 -16.01 1.60
N GLU A 31 6.25 -17.05 2.18
CA GLU A 31 6.91 -16.95 3.49
C GLU A 31 7.98 -15.84 3.50
N GLY A 32 8.75 -15.67 2.43
CA GLY A 32 9.72 -14.58 2.31
C GLY A 32 9.08 -13.20 2.38
N THR A 33 7.95 -12.99 1.72
CA THR A 33 7.16 -11.75 1.76
C THR A 33 6.65 -11.47 3.19
N ILE A 34 6.16 -12.51 3.86
CA ILE A 34 5.67 -12.44 5.24
C ILE A 34 6.80 -12.00 6.19
N GLN A 35 8.01 -12.57 6.03
CA GLN A 35 9.17 -12.21 6.84
C GLN A 35 9.66 -10.78 6.59
N GLN A 36 9.64 -10.32 5.33
CA GLN A 36 9.99 -8.95 4.98
C GLN A 36 9.02 -7.95 5.63
N ILE A 37 7.70 -8.16 5.49
CA ILE A 37 6.69 -7.27 6.10
C ILE A 37 6.84 -7.23 7.64
N LYS A 38 7.13 -8.37 8.27
CA LYS A 38 7.43 -8.45 9.71
C LYS A 38 8.66 -7.65 10.10
N ARG A 39 9.71 -7.65 9.27
CA ARG A 39 10.92 -6.84 9.48
C ARG A 39 10.59 -5.35 9.34
N ASP A 40 9.98 -4.96 8.23
CA ASP A 40 9.62 -3.57 7.94
C ASP A 40 8.77 -2.96 9.07
N TRP A 41 7.81 -3.71 9.60
CA TRP A 41 7.01 -3.26 10.75
C TRP A 41 7.83 -3.03 12.02
N ARG A 42 8.76 -3.95 12.32
CA ARG A 42 9.65 -3.83 13.48
C ARG A 42 10.61 -2.66 13.33
N ASP A 43 10.87 -2.21 12.11
CA ASP A 43 11.74 -1.07 11.85
C ASP A 43 10.95 0.26 11.77
N LEU A 44 9.62 0.22 11.71
CA LEU A 44 8.79 1.43 11.71
C LEU A 44 8.93 2.22 13.03
N PRO A 45 9.15 3.56 12.97
CA PRO A 45 9.07 4.44 14.13
C PRO A 45 7.68 4.41 14.79
N PRO A 46 7.57 4.68 16.11
CA PRO A 46 6.30 4.61 16.84
C PRO A 46 5.16 5.41 16.20
N ARG A 47 5.43 6.65 15.75
CA ARG A 47 4.42 7.48 15.07
C ARG A 47 3.92 6.88 13.76
N GLU A 48 4.77 6.15 13.04
CA GLU A 48 4.39 5.51 11.79
C GLU A 48 3.57 4.24 12.03
N ARG A 49 3.92 3.47 13.07
CA ARG A 49 3.10 2.34 13.52
C ARG A 49 1.69 2.79 13.92
N SER A 50 1.54 3.88 14.69
CA SER A 50 0.23 4.41 15.05
C SER A 50 -0.60 4.77 13.82
N ARG A 51 0.00 5.44 12.83
CA ARG A 51 -0.68 5.77 11.57
C ARG A 51 -1.07 4.53 10.78
N ALA A 52 -0.23 3.50 10.77
CA ALA A 52 -0.55 2.24 10.12
C ALA A 52 -1.75 1.55 10.79
N LEU A 53 -1.82 1.56 12.13
CA LEU A 53 -2.96 1.06 12.89
C LEU A 53 -4.26 1.84 12.61
N GLU A 54 -4.19 3.19 12.55
CA GLU A 54 -5.34 4.02 12.19
C GLU A 54 -5.85 3.72 10.77
N ASN A 55 -4.93 3.56 9.81
CA ASN A 55 -5.29 3.18 8.44
C ASN A 55 -5.95 1.80 8.39
N TYR A 56 -5.45 0.85 9.19
CA TYR A 56 -6.04 -0.47 9.31
C TYR A 56 -7.47 -0.42 9.87
N GLN A 57 -7.70 0.35 10.93
CA GLN A 57 -9.05 0.53 11.49
C GLN A 57 -10.02 1.13 10.46
N ARG A 58 -9.56 2.06 9.61
CA ARG A 58 -10.36 2.60 8.50
C ARG A 58 -10.64 1.53 7.45
N PHE A 59 -9.65 0.72 7.11
CA PHE A 59 -9.79 -0.39 6.17
C PHE A 59 -10.83 -1.42 6.64
N GLN A 60 -10.79 -1.81 7.92
CA GLN A 60 -11.76 -2.75 8.50
C GLN A 60 -13.21 -2.25 8.42
N LYS A 61 -13.42 -0.93 8.42
CA LYS A 61 -14.74 -0.30 8.29
C LYS A 61 -15.23 -0.19 6.85
N LEU A 62 -14.39 -0.52 5.86
CA LEU A 62 -14.79 -0.51 4.45
C LEU A 62 -15.73 -1.68 4.14
N LYS A 63 -16.60 -1.50 3.14
CA LYS A 63 -17.40 -2.61 2.60
C LYS A 63 -16.49 -3.72 2.01
N PRO A 64 -16.92 -5.00 2.03
CA PRO A 64 -16.10 -6.13 1.57
C PRO A 64 -15.53 -5.95 0.15
N GLU A 65 -16.29 -5.37 -0.78
CA GLU A 65 -15.86 -5.16 -2.17
C GLU A 65 -14.71 -4.16 -2.24
N ARG A 66 -14.77 -3.12 -1.41
CA ARG A 66 -13.70 -2.13 -1.30
C ARG A 66 -12.47 -2.75 -0.64
N GLN A 67 -12.68 -3.57 0.39
CA GLN A 67 -11.57 -4.31 1.02
C GLN A 67 -10.84 -5.18 0.00
N ARG A 68 -11.57 -5.90 -0.86
CA ARG A 68 -11.00 -6.71 -1.95
C ARG A 68 -10.19 -5.88 -2.95
N ASP A 69 -10.73 -4.76 -3.45
CA ASP A 69 -10.00 -3.88 -4.38
C ASP A 69 -8.66 -3.40 -3.78
N TYR A 70 -8.65 -3.01 -2.51
CA TYR A 70 -7.40 -2.62 -1.85
C TYR A 70 -6.44 -3.81 -1.67
N GLN A 71 -6.95 -5.00 -1.31
CA GLN A 71 -6.13 -6.22 -1.20
C GLN A 71 -5.47 -6.58 -2.54
N GLU A 72 -6.22 -6.58 -3.64
CA GLU A 72 -5.68 -6.87 -4.98
C GLU A 72 -4.61 -5.86 -5.41
N ARG A 73 -4.82 -4.57 -5.14
CA ARG A 73 -3.82 -3.53 -5.42
C ARG A 73 -2.55 -3.73 -4.59
N TYR A 74 -2.71 -4.16 -3.34
CA TYR A 74 -1.58 -4.42 -2.47
C TYR A 74 -0.78 -5.66 -2.91
N HIS A 75 -1.46 -6.74 -3.33
CA HIS A 75 -0.79 -7.90 -3.93
C HIS A 75 0.04 -7.50 -5.15
N ARG A 76 -0.57 -6.80 -6.10
CA ARG A 76 0.15 -6.29 -7.28
C ARG A 76 1.35 -5.43 -6.91
N TRP A 77 1.28 -4.66 -5.82
CA TRP A 77 2.39 -3.84 -5.35
C TRP A 77 3.53 -4.67 -4.75
N LEU A 78 3.22 -5.74 -4.01
CA LEU A 78 4.22 -6.65 -3.44
C LEU A 78 5.00 -7.39 -4.52
N ASP A 79 4.34 -7.70 -5.64
CA ASP A 79 4.91 -8.40 -6.79
C ASP A 79 5.71 -7.46 -7.71
N LEU A 80 5.70 -6.14 -7.48
CA LEU A 80 6.49 -5.21 -8.27
C LEU A 80 7.99 -5.44 -8.04
N PRO A 81 8.81 -5.45 -9.10
CA PRO A 81 10.26 -5.38 -9.00
C PRO A 81 10.73 -4.16 -8.18
N ASP A 82 11.86 -4.29 -7.48
CA ASP A 82 12.39 -3.22 -6.59
C ASP A 82 12.57 -1.87 -7.30
N ASN A 83 13.09 -1.89 -8.52
CA ASN A 83 13.25 -0.69 -9.33
C ASN A 83 11.90 0.00 -9.65
N GLU A 84 10.83 -0.77 -9.85
CA GLU A 84 9.49 -0.21 -10.05
C GLU A 84 8.92 0.36 -8.75
N ARG A 85 9.12 -0.32 -7.62
CA ARG A 85 8.73 0.19 -6.30
C ARG A 85 9.43 1.52 -5.99
N ASP A 86 10.72 1.62 -6.25
CA ASP A 86 11.49 2.84 -6.05
C ASP A 86 11.03 3.98 -6.96
N ARG A 87 10.71 3.67 -8.22
CA ARG A 87 10.14 4.67 -9.13
C ARG A 87 8.81 5.20 -8.61
N LEU A 88 7.93 4.33 -8.11
CA LEU A 88 6.67 4.75 -7.51
C LEU A 88 6.91 5.63 -6.28
N HIS A 89 7.81 5.23 -5.38
CA HIS A 89 8.19 6.04 -4.21
C HIS A 89 8.72 7.42 -4.60
N GLN A 90 9.58 7.51 -5.61
CA GLN A 90 10.11 8.79 -6.12
C GLN A 90 9.01 9.68 -6.70
N ASN A 91 8.16 9.13 -7.57
CA ASN A 91 7.03 9.85 -8.16
C ASN A 91 6.11 10.43 -7.08
N TYR A 92 5.86 9.65 -6.04
CA TYR A 92 5.02 10.06 -4.93
C TYR A 92 5.68 11.14 -4.04
N ARG A 93 6.98 11.01 -3.75
CA ARG A 93 7.72 12.08 -3.05
C ARG A 93 7.62 13.39 -3.80
N ARG A 94 7.76 13.35 -5.13
CA ARG A 94 7.57 14.52 -6.00
C ARG A 94 6.14 15.06 -5.91
N TYR A 95 5.14 14.20 -6.09
CA TYR A 95 3.72 14.58 -6.03
C TYR A 95 3.34 15.27 -4.71
N ARG A 96 3.90 14.81 -3.58
CA ARG A 96 3.60 15.39 -2.25
C ARG A 96 4.07 16.83 -2.10
N GLY A 97 5.17 17.20 -2.77
CA GLY A 97 5.74 18.54 -2.75
C GLY A 97 5.09 19.52 -3.74
N MET A 98 4.25 19.04 -4.65
CA MET A 98 3.63 19.85 -5.70
C MET A 98 2.51 20.78 -5.18
N THR A 99 2.34 21.91 -5.84
CA THR A 99 1.17 22.81 -5.69
C THR A 99 -0.12 22.13 -6.21
N LEU A 100 -1.28 22.77 -6.02
CA LEU A 100 -2.55 22.21 -6.51
C LEU A 100 -2.54 22.08 -8.04
N ASP A 101 -2.17 23.13 -8.76
CA ASP A 101 -2.10 23.15 -10.23
C ASP A 101 -1.13 22.10 -10.77
N GLU A 102 0.02 21.93 -10.13
CA GLU A 102 1.02 20.91 -10.48
C GLU A 102 0.48 19.49 -10.27
N LYS A 103 -0.29 19.26 -9.20
CA LYS A 103 -0.94 17.97 -8.94
C LYS A 103 -1.99 17.65 -9.99
N GLU A 104 -2.80 18.61 -10.40
CA GLU A 104 -3.78 18.41 -11.47
C GLU A 104 -3.11 18.01 -12.78
N GLU A 105 -2.00 18.68 -13.12
CA GLU A 105 -1.25 18.34 -14.32
C GLU A 105 -0.60 16.95 -14.23
N PHE A 106 -0.03 16.62 -13.07
CA PHE A 106 0.52 15.30 -12.78
C PHE A 106 -0.54 14.19 -12.94
N ASP A 107 -1.73 14.41 -12.38
CA ASP A 107 -2.84 13.46 -12.46
C ASP A 107 -3.35 13.30 -13.89
N ARG A 108 -3.43 14.39 -14.65
CA ARG A 108 -3.77 14.37 -16.09
C ARG A 108 -2.75 13.58 -16.91
N LYS A 109 -1.45 13.79 -16.68
CA LYS A 109 -0.37 13.03 -17.36
C LYS A 109 -0.41 11.56 -16.97
N SER A 110 -0.61 11.25 -15.70
CA SER A 110 -0.72 9.89 -15.18
C SER A 110 -1.92 9.13 -15.73
N ARG A 111 -3.09 9.79 -15.87
CA ARG A 111 -4.28 9.21 -16.53
C ARG A 111 -3.96 8.81 -17.98
N ARG A 112 -3.47 9.76 -18.79
CA ARG A 112 -3.11 9.52 -20.20
C ARG A 112 -2.07 8.42 -20.40
N TRP A 113 -1.16 8.23 -19.45
CA TRP A 113 -0.18 7.15 -19.52
C TRP A 113 -0.79 5.78 -19.19
N ARG A 114 -1.75 5.71 -18.25
CA ARG A 114 -2.47 4.47 -17.94
C ARG A 114 -3.37 4.02 -19.09
N ASP A 115 -4.04 4.96 -19.75
CA ASP A 115 -4.94 4.66 -20.86
C ASP A 115 -4.17 4.05 -22.04
N ARG A 116 -3.03 4.66 -22.41
CA ARG A 116 -2.13 4.14 -23.46
C ARG A 116 -1.50 2.77 -23.18
N ARG A 117 -1.58 2.26 -21.95
CA ARG A 117 -1.10 0.91 -21.59
C ARG A 117 -2.21 -0.14 -21.58
N ARG A 118 -3.47 0.29 -21.72
CA ARG A 118 -4.65 -0.58 -21.78
C ARG A 118 -5.09 -0.88 -23.21
N ASP A 119 -4.64 -0.08 -24.18
CA ASP A 119 -4.72 -0.34 -25.63
C ASP A 119 -3.51 -1.18 -26.09
#